data_AF-A0A8J6WM46-F1
#
_entry.id   AF-A0A8J6WM46-F1
#
_cell.length_a   1.000
_cell.length_b   1.000
_cell.length_c   1.000
_cell.angle_alpha   90.00
_cell.angle_beta   90.00
_cell.angle_gamma   90.00
#
_symmetry.space_group_name_H-M   'P 1'
#
loop_
_entity.id
_entity.type
_entity.pdbx_description
1 polymer ?
#
loop_
_entity_poly.entity_id
_entity_poly.type
_entity_poly.pdbx_seq_one_letter_code
_entity_poly.pdbx_strand_id
1 'polypeptide(L)'
;MTQAQLQETANIPAHGSEPKVTHWREYFGFSTDHKVIGIQYLVTTFIFYLIGGVLATAVRTELATPEVDFVSREVYNSLFTVHATIMIFLWIVPAGTGGFGNFLVPLLIGARDMAFPRLNAIAFWIIPPAGLLLLSSFLVGAPGSGWTSYPPLSTMAAGKAGEAIWIMSVLLLGTSSILAAVNFIVTIVKMRAPGMGYNQMPLFCWAMLSTSALALIATPVLAGALILLAFDLLAGTAFFNPTGGGDPIVYQHLFWFYSHPAVYIMILPFFGMISEILPVHARKPIFGYKAIAYSSLAISFLGLIVWAHHMFTSGTPAWLRMFFMITTMVIAVPTGIKVFSWLATIWGGKLRLNSAMLFAMGFVSMFVIGGISGVMVAAVPFDIHVHDTYFVVAHLHYVLFGGSVFGIYAGFYHWFPKMTGRMLNETWGKIHFAMMLVGFNITFMPMHKLGMEGMNRRIAEYDPKFATLNLICSIGAYLLALSTIPFIVNACWSWIAGPKAPDNPWQGLTLEWMTTSPPPVENFESDPVLATGPYDYGMGNRATQVDVPFSDARDPALSAGPSSALRAEPDPAVAAHPDDRQGESHNR
;
A
#
# COMPACT_ATOMS: atom_id res chain seq x y z
N MET A 1 8.48 40.82 -7.87
CA MET A 1 7.20 40.52 -7.20
C MET A 1 6.27 39.95 -8.27
N THR A 2 5.96 38.66 -8.23
CA THR A 2 5.00 38.05 -9.17
C THR A 2 4.05 37.18 -8.36
N GLN A 3 2.80 37.65 -8.31
CA GLN A 3 1.71 37.06 -7.57
C GLN A 3 1.39 35.68 -8.14
N ALA A 4 1.60 34.65 -7.32
CA ALA A 4 0.83 33.43 -7.44
C ALA A 4 -0.58 33.75 -6.94
N GLN A 5 -1.47 34.20 -7.82
CA GLN A 5 -2.89 34.24 -7.50
C GLN A 5 -3.37 32.80 -7.36
N LEU A 6 -3.46 32.35 -6.12
CA LEU A 6 -4.22 31.16 -5.76
C LEU A 6 -5.68 31.48 -6.03
N GLN A 7 -6.37 30.60 -6.77
CA GLN A 7 -7.80 30.70 -6.93
C GLN A 7 -8.44 30.39 -5.57
N GLU A 8 -8.83 31.45 -4.84
CA GLU A 8 -9.52 31.39 -3.54
C GLU A 8 -10.90 30.70 -3.61
N THR A 9 -11.37 30.35 -4.81
CA THR A 9 -12.73 29.85 -5.09
C THR A 9 -12.78 28.41 -5.62
N ALA A 10 -11.69 27.64 -5.52
CA ALA A 10 -11.76 26.21 -5.85
C ALA A 10 -12.42 25.45 -4.70
N ASN A 11 -13.61 24.89 -4.96
CA ASN A 11 -14.30 23.95 -4.07
C ASN A 11 -14.57 24.54 -2.66
N ILE A 12 -15.56 25.44 -2.57
CA ILE A 12 -15.92 26.21 -1.37
C ILE A 12 -16.23 25.26 -0.18
N PRO A 13 -15.63 25.48 1.01
CA PRO A 13 -15.94 24.71 2.21
C PRO A 13 -17.44 24.82 2.57
N ALA A 14 -18.07 23.71 2.94
CA ALA A 14 -19.43 23.75 3.48
C ALA A 14 -19.46 24.53 4.82
N HIS A 15 -20.39 25.46 4.98
CA HIS A 15 -20.52 26.26 6.20
C HIS A 15 -21.29 25.52 7.31
N GLY A 16 -20.53 25.00 8.27
CA GLY A 16 -20.80 25.19 9.70
C GLY A 16 -22.00 24.47 10.33
N SER A 17 -21.78 23.22 10.73
CA SER A 17 -22.34 22.65 11.95
C SER A 17 -21.20 22.15 12.85
N GLU A 18 -21.29 22.38 14.17
CA GLU A 18 -20.31 21.80 15.11
C GLU A 18 -20.37 20.27 14.96
N PRO A 19 -19.24 19.60 14.71
CA PRO A 19 -19.23 18.16 14.57
C PRO A 19 -19.77 17.54 15.86
N LYS A 20 -20.74 16.62 15.75
CA LYS A 20 -21.07 15.74 16.87
C LYS A 20 -19.78 15.06 17.28
N VAL A 21 -19.31 15.39 18.48
CA VAL A 21 -18.07 14.83 19.03
C VAL A 21 -18.26 13.33 19.15
N THR A 22 -17.66 12.58 18.23
CA THR A 22 -17.49 11.13 18.37
C THR A 22 -16.76 10.90 19.68
N HIS A 23 -17.45 10.30 20.66
CA HIS A 23 -16.80 10.01 21.93
C HIS A 23 -15.71 8.97 21.67
N TRP A 24 -14.54 9.12 22.30
CA TRP A 24 -13.41 8.19 22.12
C TRP A 24 -13.78 6.71 22.32
N ARG A 25 -14.84 6.44 23.09
CA ARG A 25 -15.42 5.10 23.34
C ARG A 25 -16.03 4.46 22.08
N GLU A 26 -16.48 5.24 21.11
CA GLU A 26 -17.06 4.75 19.86
C GLU A 26 -16.03 4.01 19.01
N TYR A 27 -14.75 4.38 19.09
CA TYR A 27 -13.66 3.65 18.43
C TYR A 27 -13.44 2.24 18.99
N PHE A 28 -13.92 1.94 20.19
CA PHE A 28 -13.86 0.61 20.80
C PHE A 28 -15.14 -0.21 20.60
N GLY A 29 -16.17 0.38 19.97
CA GLY A 29 -17.47 -0.25 19.73
C GLY A 29 -17.75 -0.51 18.26
N PHE A 30 -18.84 -1.22 18.01
CA PHE A 30 -19.33 -1.44 16.65
C PHE A 30 -19.84 -0.13 16.06
N SER A 31 -19.27 0.26 14.91
CA SER A 31 -19.72 1.41 14.12
C SER A 31 -19.88 0.99 12.66
N THR A 32 -20.79 1.66 11.96
CA THR A 32 -20.94 1.52 10.50
C THR A 32 -20.31 2.66 9.72
N ASP A 33 -19.91 3.74 10.39
CA ASP A 33 -19.26 4.89 9.73
C ASP A 33 -17.88 4.48 9.21
N HIS A 34 -17.67 4.60 7.89
CA HIS A 34 -16.41 4.29 7.24
C HIS A 34 -15.19 5.06 7.80
N LYS A 35 -15.39 6.27 8.34
CA LYS A 35 -14.31 7.06 8.97
C LYS A 35 -13.86 6.42 10.27
N VAL A 36 -14.83 6.04 11.10
CA VAL A 36 -14.57 5.34 12.38
C VAL A 36 -13.91 3.99 12.10
N ILE A 37 -14.44 3.21 11.16
CA ILE A 37 -13.86 1.93 10.74
C ILE A 37 -12.44 2.13 10.21
N GLY A 38 -12.19 3.13 9.36
CA GLY A 38 -10.85 3.44 8.86
C GLY A 38 -9.85 3.73 9.98
N ILE A 39 -10.24 4.52 10.99
CA ILE A 39 -9.40 4.78 12.17
C ILE A 39 -9.20 3.51 13.00
N GLN A 40 -10.26 2.72 13.20
CA GLN A 40 -10.19 1.43 13.90
C GLN A 40 -9.17 0.48 13.24
N TYR A 41 -9.19 0.38 11.90
CA TYR A 41 -8.18 -0.32 11.13
C TYR A 41 -6.78 0.23 11.40
N LEU A 42 -6.56 1.54 11.21
CA LEU A 42 -5.24 2.17 11.36
C LEU A 42 -4.64 2.00 12.76
N VAL A 43 -5.45 2.07 13.82
CA VAL A 43 -4.98 1.87 15.20
C VAL A 43 -4.69 0.39 15.46
N THR A 44 -5.62 -0.50 15.13
CA THR A 44 -5.47 -1.95 15.35
C THR A 44 -4.26 -2.49 14.62
N THR A 45 -4.13 -2.14 13.34
CA THR A 45 -3.04 -2.57 12.47
C THR A 45 -1.70 -2.01 12.95
N PHE A 46 -1.67 -0.78 13.48
CA PHE A 46 -0.45 -0.19 14.06
C PHE A 46 0.00 -0.91 15.33
N ILE A 47 -0.92 -1.41 16.16
CA ILE A 47 -0.56 -2.27 17.31
C ILE A 47 0.11 -3.55 16.82
N PHE A 48 -0.45 -4.21 15.80
CA PHE A 48 0.16 -5.39 15.19
C PHE A 48 1.51 -5.09 14.54
N TYR A 49 1.70 -3.90 13.95
CA TYR A 49 3.01 -3.44 13.47
C TYR A 49 4.05 -3.39 14.59
N LEU A 50 3.71 -2.86 15.77
CA LEU A 50 4.63 -2.84 16.91
C LEU A 50 4.98 -4.27 17.34
N ILE A 51 4.00 -5.17 17.41
CA ILE A 51 4.23 -6.58 17.74
C ILE A 51 5.15 -7.24 16.70
N GLY A 52 4.84 -7.08 15.41
CA GLY A 52 5.67 -7.59 14.32
C GLY A 52 7.09 -7.02 14.36
N GLY A 53 7.25 -5.74 14.69
CA GLY A 53 8.54 -5.08 14.87
C GLY A 53 9.37 -5.68 16.02
N VAL A 54 8.73 -5.99 17.15
CA VAL A 54 9.37 -6.69 18.28
C VAL A 54 9.84 -8.09 17.85
N LEU A 55 9.00 -8.85 17.14
CA LEU A 55 9.39 -10.18 16.63
C LEU A 55 10.58 -10.10 15.66
N ALA A 56 10.59 -9.14 14.73
CA ALA A 56 11.74 -8.92 13.85
C ALA A 56 13.01 -8.51 14.60
N THR A 57 12.86 -7.66 15.63
CA THR A 57 13.97 -7.24 16.49
C THR A 57 14.57 -8.45 17.18
N ALA A 58 13.75 -9.35 17.74
CA ALA A 58 14.20 -10.60 18.36
C ALA A 58 14.95 -11.52 17.36
N VAL A 59 14.43 -11.67 16.14
CA VAL A 59 15.14 -12.41 15.06
C VAL A 59 16.50 -11.78 14.76
N ARG A 60 16.60 -10.45 14.75
CA ARG A 60 17.88 -9.75 14.52
C ARG A 60 18.82 -9.81 15.72
N THR A 61 18.27 -9.86 16.94
CA THR A 61 19.06 -10.05 18.15
C THR A 61 19.75 -11.42 18.14
N GLU A 62 19.01 -12.48 17.82
CA GLU A 62 19.58 -13.83 17.63
C GLU A 62 20.70 -13.82 16.59
N LEU A 63 20.47 -13.15 15.45
CA LEU A 63 21.46 -13.10 14.38
C LEU A 63 22.61 -12.11 14.63
N ALA A 64 22.70 -11.47 15.80
CA ALA A 64 23.80 -10.55 16.09
C ALA A 64 25.14 -11.30 16.31
N THR A 65 25.08 -12.58 16.69
CA THR A 65 26.21 -13.49 16.86
C THR A 65 26.04 -14.73 15.96
N PRO A 66 27.12 -15.45 15.61
CA PRO A 66 27.02 -16.60 14.69
C PRO A 66 26.37 -17.85 15.28
N GLU A 67 26.56 -18.08 16.58
CA GLU A 67 26.05 -19.24 17.29
C GLU A 67 24.67 -18.97 17.89
N VAL A 68 23.86 -20.01 18.08
CA VAL A 68 22.54 -19.89 18.69
C VAL A 68 22.67 -19.61 20.19
N ASP A 69 22.34 -18.40 20.64
CA ASP A 69 22.58 -17.96 22.01
C ASP A 69 21.45 -17.13 22.67
N PHE A 70 20.45 -16.67 21.92
CA PHE A 70 19.35 -15.84 22.46
C PHE A 70 18.00 -16.57 22.48
N VAL A 71 17.65 -17.30 21.41
CA VAL A 71 16.43 -18.12 21.31
C VAL A 71 16.73 -19.50 20.72
N SER A 72 15.91 -20.51 21.01
CA SER A 72 16.06 -21.83 20.37
C SER A 72 15.77 -21.77 18.86
N ARG A 73 16.27 -22.76 18.11
CA ARG A 73 16.02 -22.88 16.66
C ARG A 73 14.51 -22.96 16.34
N GLU A 74 13.74 -23.65 17.16
CA GLU A 74 12.28 -23.73 17.01
C GLU A 74 11.62 -22.36 17.23
N VAL A 75 12.00 -21.64 18.29
CA VAL A 75 11.47 -20.31 18.58
C VAL A 75 11.85 -19.33 17.48
N TYR A 76 13.10 -19.35 17.00
CA TYR A 76 13.53 -18.55 15.85
C TYR A 76 12.63 -18.78 14.63
N ASN A 77 12.32 -20.03 14.32
CA ASN A 77 11.43 -20.39 13.22
C ASN A 77 10.02 -19.82 13.42
N SER A 78 9.49 -19.90 14.63
CA SER A 78 8.20 -19.30 14.97
C SER A 78 8.20 -17.78 14.89
N LEU A 79 9.27 -17.12 15.36
CA LEU A 79 9.37 -15.66 15.37
C LEU A 79 9.32 -15.09 13.95
N PHE A 80 10.13 -15.59 13.01
CA PHE A 80 10.11 -15.06 11.64
C PHE A 80 8.81 -15.44 10.89
N THR A 81 8.23 -16.60 11.21
CA THR A 81 6.95 -17.06 10.62
C THR A 81 5.83 -16.09 11.00
N VAL A 82 5.64 -15.87 12.30
CA VAL A 82 4.57 -15.00 12.81
C VAL A 82 4.87 -13.53 12.51
N HIS A 83 6.13 -13.09 12.54
CA HIS A 83 6.51 -11.74 12.08
C HIS A 83 6.00 -11.46 10.67
N ALA A 84 6.34 -12.32 9.70
CA ALA A 84 5.96 -12.11 8.31
C ALA A 84 4.43 -12.17 8.12
N THR A 85 3.75 -13.10 8.79
CA THR A 85 2.28 -13.18 8.74
C THR A 85 1.62 -11.92 9.30
N ILE A 86 2.10 -11.41 10.45
CA ILE A 86 1.60 -10.16 11.04
C ILE A 86 1.83 -8.98 10.09
N MET A 87 3.04 -8.82 9.56
CA MET A 87 3.37 -7.68 8.71
C MET A 87 2.53 -7.64 7.43
N ILE A 88 2.21 -8.80 6.85
CA ILE A 88 1.42 -8.90 5.63
C ILE A 88 -0.07 -8.73 5.92
N PHE A 89 -0.64 -9.62 6.74
CA PHE A 89 -2.08 -9.78 6.89
C PHE A 89 -2.69 -8.93 8.00
N LEU A 90 -1.89 -8.42 8.93
CA LEU A 90 -2.33 -7.63 10.08
C LEU A 90 -1.73 -6.22 10.14
N TRP A 91 -0.82 -5.87 9.22
CA TRP A 91 -0.26 -4.53 9.08
C TRP A 91 -0.47 -3.90 7.69
N ILE A 92 0.30 -4.34 6.68
CA ILE A 92 0.40 -3.64 5.39
C ILE A 92 -0.94 -3.65 4.64
N VAL A 93 -1.55 -4.82 4.46
CA VAL A 93 -2.83 -4.92 3.74
C VAL A 93 -3.94 -4.17 4.50
N PRO A 94 -4.19 -4.42 5.80
CA PRO A 94 -5.25 -3.72 6.51
C PRO A 94 -5.01 -2.21 6.66
N ALA A 95 -3.77 -1.74 6.76
CA ALA A 95 -3.48 -0.30 6.83
C ALA A 95 -3.85 0.41 5.52
N GLY A 96 -3.44 -0.16 4.38
CA GLY A 96 -3.68 0.41 3.05
C GLY A 96 -5.15 0.34 2.64
N THR A 97 -5.71 -0.87 2.59
CA THR A 97 -7.08 -1.06 2.10
C THR A 97 -8.12 -0.81 3.18
N GLY A 98 -7.93 -1.38 4.37
CA GLY A 98 -8.87 -1.26 5.48
C GLY A 98 -8.84 0.11 6.16
N GLY A 99 -7.66 0.71 6.34
CA GLY A 99 -7.48 1.98 7.02
C GLY A 99 -7.72 3.18 6.10
N PHE A 100 -6.73 3.49 5.26
CA PHE A 100 -6.79 4.61 4.34
C PHE A 100 -7.90 4.44 3.29
N GLY A 101 -8.10 3.22 2.77
CA GLY A 101 -9.18 2.94 1.83
C GLY A 101 -10.55 3.30 2.38
N ASN A 102 -10.91 2.81 3.57
CA ASN A 102 -12.20 3.12 4.18
C ASN A 102 -12.34 4.60 4.49
N PHE A 103 -11.30 5.22 5.05
CA PHE A 103 -11.38 6.63 5.42
C PHE A 103 -11.53 7.54 4.19
N LEU A 104 -10.73 7.29 3.14
CA LEU A 104 -10.59 8.23 2.02
C LEU A 104 -11.54 7.97 0.86
N VAL A 105 -11.85 6.72 0.51
CA VAL A 105 -12.58 6.42 -0.74
C VAL A 105 -13.92 7.16 -0.81
N PRO A 106 -14.81 7.09 0.21
CA PRO A 106 -16.07 7.82 0.15
C PRO A 106 -15.88 9.34 0.09
N LEU A 107 -14.92 9.89 0.83
CA LEU A 107 -14.61 11.33 0.81
C LEU A 107 -14.13 11.77 -0.59
N LEU A 108 -13.22 11.02 -1.21
CA LEU A 108 -12.61 11.33 -2.49
C LEU A 108 -13.59 11.27 -3.67
N ILE A 109 -14.60 10.41 -3.59
CA ILE A 109 -15.63 10.29 -4.63
C ILE A 109 -16.89 11.09 -4.33
N GLY A 110 -16.96 11.79 -3.19
CA GLY A 110 -18.13 12.58 -2.78
C GLY A 110 -19.33 11.75 -2.32
N ALA A 111 -19.09 10.54 -1.81
CA ALA A 111 -20.12 9.67 -1.24
C ALA A 111 -20.31 9.93 0.26
N ARG A 112 -21.52 9.65 0.77
CA ARG A 112 -21.84 9.75 2.20
C ARG A 112 -21.25 8.62 3.05
N ASP A 113 -21.15 7.42 2.48
CA ASP A 113 -20.60 6.23 3.12
C ASP A 113 -20.22 5.18 2.06
N MET A 114 -19.78 4.01 2.49
CA MET A 114 -19.56 2.82 1.67
C MET A 114 -20.89 2.18 1.22
N ALA A 115 -20.85 1.38 0.15
CA ALA A 115 -22.02 0.70 -0.41
C ALA A 115 -22.70 -0.27 0.57
N PHE A 116 -21.91 -0.96 1.39
CA PHE A 116 -22.40 -1.92 2.38
C PHE A 116 -21.80 -1.60 3.77
N PRO A 117 -22.34 -0.62 4.52
CA PRO A 117 -21.74 -0.18 5.80
C PRO A 117 -21.65 -1.28 6.86
N ARG A 118 -22.66 -2.16 6.95
CA ARG A 118 -22.65 -3.30 7.89
C ARG A 118 -21.63 -4.37 7.50
N LEU A 119 -21.51 -4.66 6.21
CA LEU A 119 -20.50 -5.57 5.68
C LEU A 119 -19.10 -5.04 6.00
N ASN A 120 -18.92 -3.72 5.88
CA ASN A 120 -17.69 -3.03 6.22
C ASN A 120 -17.30 -3.20 7.69
N ALA A 121 -18.27 -3.04 8.59
CA ALA A 121 -18.07 -3.24 10.01
C ALA A 121 -17.66 -4.69 10.33
N ILE A 122 -18.35 -5.67 9.73
CA ILE A 122 -18.00 -7.10 9.89
C ILE A 122 -16.58 -7.37 9.38
N ALA A 123 -16.21 -6.82 8.22
CA ALA A 123 -14.86 -7.00 7.67
C ALA A 123 -13.79 -6.53 8.65
N PHE A 124 -13.98 -5.37 9.30
CA PHE A 124 -13.06 -4.92 10.36
C PHE A 124 -13.05 -5.87 11.57
N TRP A 125 -14.21 -6.20 12.13
CA TRP A 125 -14.31 -6.93 13.40
C TRP A 125 -13.82 -8.38 13.35
N ILE A 126 -13.55 -8.94 12.16
CA ILE A 126 -12.86 -10.21 12.01
C ILE A 126 -11.36 -10.09 12.36
N ILE A 127 -10.74 -8.92 12.15
CA ILE A 127 -9.28 -8.75 12.23
C ILE A 127 -8.73 -8.85 13.66
N PRO A 128 -9.24 -8.10 14.67
CA PRO A 128 -8.69 -8.20 16.01
C PRO A 128 -8.76 -9.63 16.59
N PRO A 129 -9.89 -10.35 16.50
CA PRO A 129 -9.96 -11.75 16.94
C PRO A 129 -9.03 -12.68 16.16
N ALA A 130 -8.90 -12.52 14.83
CA ALA A 130 -8.00 -13.34 14.03
C ALA A 130 -6.52 -13.10 14.37
N GLY A 131 -6.14 -11.85 14.66
CA GLY A 131 -4.78 -11.53 15.10
C GLY A 131 -4.48 -12.02 16.52
N LEU A 132 -5.43 -11.93 17.45
CA LEU A 132 -5.31 -12.54 18.78
C LEU A 132 -5.23 -14.06 18.71
N LEU A 133 -6.02 -14.68 17.81
CA LEU A 133 -5.97 -16.10 17.54
C LEU A 133 -4.56 -16.50 17.05
N LEU A 134 -4.00 -15.77 16.07
CA LEU A 134 -2.63 -16.00 15.59
C LEU A 134 -1.60 -15.90 16.72
N LEU A 135 -1.69 -14.89 17.58
CA LEU A 135 -0.77 -14.73 18.72
C LEU A 135 -0.92 -15.83 19.76
N SER A 136 -2.13 -16.38 19.94
CA SER A 136 -2.34 -17.50 20.86
C SER A 136 -1.62 -18.78 20.44
N SER A 137 -1.18 -18.89 19.17
CA SER A 137 -0.36 -20.01 18.69
C SER A 137 0.93 -20.20 19.50
N PHE A 138 1.53 -19.14 20.04
CA PHE A 138 2.72 -19.24 20.90
C PHE A 138 2.48 -20.05 22.19
N LEU A 139 1.23 -20.16 22.65
CA LEU A 139 0.88 -20.92 23.85
C LEU A 139 0.82 -22.44 23.60
N VAL A 140 0.72 -22.86 22.34
CA VAL A 140 0.51 -24.26 21.94
C VAL A 140 1.56 -24.76 20.93
N GLY A 141 2.70 -24.06 20.85
CA GLY A 141 3.74 -24.27 19.86
C GLY A 141 3.40 -23.57 18.54
N ALA A 142 3.90 -22.35 18.36
CA ALA A 142 3.63 -21.50 17.21
C ALA A 142 4.08 -22.12 15.87
N PRO A 143 3.45 -21.74 14.73
CA PRO A 143 3.84 -22.24 13.42
C PRO A 143 5.31 -21.93 13.13
N GLY A 144 6.07 -22.92 12.65
CA GLY A 144 7.51 -22.80 12.36
C GLY A 144 7.87 -23.00 10.88
N SER A 145 6.87 -23.11 10.01
CA SER A 145 7.02 -23.51 8.60
C SER A 145 7.32 -22.33 7.65
N GLY A 146 7.56 -21.14 8.20
CA GLY A 146 7.56 -19.87 7.48
C GLY A 146 6.16 -19.42 7.09
N TRP A 147 5.98 -18.13 6.78
CA TRP A 147 4.67 -17.58 6.36
C TRP A 147 4.11 -18.20 5.06
N THR A 148 4.95 -18.96 4.36
CA THR A 148 4.60 -19.71 3.16
C THR A 148 4.01 -21.08 3.48
N SER A 149 4.22 -21.63 4.69
CA SER A 149 3.64 -22.89 5.16
C SER A 149 3.68 -24.06 4.17
N TYR A 150 4.84 -24.29 3.55
CA TYR A 150 5.01 -25.31 2.52
C TYR A 150 4.86 -26.74 3.08
N PRO A 151 4.01 -27.59 2.49
CA PRO A 151 4.12 -29.04 2.68
C PRO A 151 5.39 -29.57 1.99
N PRO A 152 6.00 -30.65 2.50
CA PRO A 152 5.52 -31.46 3.62
C PRO A 152 5.86 -30.87 5.01
N LEU A 153 6.66 -29.81 5.10
CA LEU A 153 7.09 -29.27 6.40
C LEU A 153 5.91 -28.83 7.27
N SER A 154 4.93 -28.13 6.70
CA SER A 154 3.75 -27.67 7.44
C SER A 154 2.83 -28.79 7.92
N THR A 155 2.86 -29.97 7.29
CA THR A 155 2.07 -31.13 7.73
C THR A 155 2.83 -32.05 8.68
N MET A 156 4.16 -31.94 8.73
CA MET A 156 5.04 -32.76 9.57
C MET A 156 5.58 -32.02 10.81
N ALA A 157 5.38 -30.71 10.91
CA ALA A 157 5.91 -29.90 11.99
C ALA A 157 5.38 -30.34 13.38
N ALA A 158 6.26 -30.33 14.39
CA ALA A 158 5.93 -30.64 15.78
C ALA A 158 4.80 -29.74 16.34
N GLY A 159 4.61 -28.55 15.77
CA GLY A 159 3.58 -27.57 16.13
C GLY A 159 2.27 -27.69 15.35
N LYS A 160 1.72 -28.91 15.17
CA LYS A 160 0.46 -29.14 14.43
C LYS A 160 -0.70 -28.23 14.91
N ALA A 161 -0.79 -27.97 16.21
CA ALA A 161 -1.79 -27.07 16.77
C ALA A 161 -1.55 -25.60 16.35
N GLY A 162 -0.32 -25.11 16.43
CA GLY A 162 0.03 -23.76 15.98
C GLY A 162 -0.14 -23.55 14.49
N GLU A 163 0.19 -24.55 13.66
CA GLU A 163 -0.05 -24.51 12.22
C GLU A 163 -1.55 -24.47 11.90
N ALA A 164 -2.37 -25.25 12.60
CA ALA A 164 -3.83 -25.19 12.46
C ALA A 164 -4.39 -23.81 12.86
N ILE A 165 -3.89 -23.22 13.95
CA ILE A 165 -4.24 -21.85 14.36
C ILE A 165 -3.84 -20.83 13.30
N TRP A 166 -2.66 -20.98 12.70
CA TRP A 166 -2.17 -20.13 11.62
C TRP A 166 -3.10 -20.20 10.41
N ILE A 167 -3.43 -21.41 9.94
CA ILE A 167 -4.35 -21.64 8.83
C ILE A 167 -5.70 -20.95 9.09
N MET A 168 -6.29 -21.17 10.26
CA MET A 168 -7.58 -20.56 10.63
C MET A 168 -7.50 -19.04 10.70
N SER A 169 -6.41 -18.49 11.25
CA SER A 169 -6.21 -17.04 11.34
C SER A 169 -6.13 -16.40 9.95
N VAL A 170 -5.37 -17.00 9.02
CA VAL A 170 -5.24 -16.48 7.65
C VAL A 170 -6.55 -16.62 6.87
N LEU A 171 -7.33 -17.69 7.08
CA LEU A 171 -8.66 -17.85 6.47
C LEU A 171 -9.64 -16.75 6.93
N LEU A 172 -9.62 -16.39 8.21
CA LEU A 172 -10.44 -15.29 8.74
C LEU A 172 -10.01 -13.95 8.12
N LEU A 173 -8.71 -13.66 8.07
CA LEU A 173 -8.17 -12.42 7.48
C LEU A 173 -8.42 -12.33 5.97
N GLY A 174 -8.32 -13.45 5.25
CA GLY A 174 -8.68 -13.55 3.84
C GLY A 174 -10.17 -13.29 3.61
N THR A 175 -11.03 -13.83 4.49
CA THR A 175 -12.48 -13.57 4.46
C THR A 175 -12.78 -12.07 4.61
N SER A 176 -12.19 -11.43 5.62
CA SER A 176 -12.28 -9.97 5.81
C SER A 176 -11.90 -9.19 4.54
N SER A 177 -10.79 -9.57 3.90
CA SER A 177 -10.29 -8.94 2.68
C SER A 177 -11.25 -9.08 1.48
N ILE A 178 -11.90 -10.24 1.32
CA ILE A 178 -12.90 -10.47 0.27
C ILE A 178 -14.12 -9.57 0.47
N LEU A 179 -14.65 -9.50 1.70
CA LEU A 179 -15.81 -8.64 2.02
C LEU A 179 -15.49 -7.16 1.77
N ALA A 180 -14.30 -6.71 2.16
CA ALA A 180 -13.82 -5.35 1.90
C ALA A 180 -13.69 -5.06 0.39
N ALA A 181 -13.12 -6.00 -0.38
CA ALA A 181 -12.92 -5.84 -1.82
C ALA A 181 -14.24 -5.64 -2.58
N VAL A 182 -15.27 -6.45 -2.28
CA VAL A 182 -16.61 -6.29 -2.87
C VAL A 182 -17.17 -4.91 -2.54
N ASN A 183 -17.05 -4.49 -1.28
CA ASN A 183 -17.57 -3.20 -0.83
C ASN A 183 -16.89 -2.02 -1.55
N PHE A 184 -15.56 -2.02 -1.66
CA PHE A 184 -14.82 -0.98 -2.39
C PHE A 184 -15.18 -0.90 -3.87
N ILE A 185 -15.27 -2.05 -4.56
CA ILE A 185 -15.63 -2.08 -5.99
C ILE A 185 -17.00 -1.43 -6.20
N VAL A 186 -18.01 -1.84 -5.42
CA VAL A 186 -19.37 -1.31 -5.58
C VAL A 186 -19.40 0.17 -5.23
N THR A 187 -18.74 0.59 -4.15
CA THR A 187 -18.67 2.00 -3.73
C THR A 187 -18.07 2.88 -4.84
N ILE A 188 -16.90 2.52 -5.37
CA ILE A 188 -16.20 3.31 -6.40
C ILE A 188 -16.98 3.33 -7.72
N VAL A 189 -17.62 2.23 -8.10
CA VAL A 189 -18.30 2.12 -9.39
C VAL A 189 -19.69 2.78 -9.38
N LYS A 190 -20.41 2.72 -8.26
CA LYS A 190 -21.83 3.08 -8.19
C LYS A 190 -22.15 4.34 -7.38
N MET A 191 -21.27 4.81 -6.50
CA MET A 191 -21.59 5.88 -5.54
C MET A 191 -20.80 7.17 -5.74
N ARG A 192 -20.16 7.35 -6.90
CA ARG A 192 -19.49 8.62 -7.22
C ARG A 192 -20.50 9.78 -7.25
N ALA A 193 -20.02 10.95 -6.86
CA ALA A 193 -20.76 12.19 -6.98
C ALA A 193 -21.25 12.42 -8.43
N PRO A 194 -22.45 12.98 -8.61
CA PRO A 194 -22.96 13.33 -9.93
C PRO A 194 -21.95 14.16 -10.73
N GLY A 195 -21.74 13.81 -12.00
CA GLY A 195 -20.78 14.50 -12.87
C GLY A 195 -19.32 14.00 -12.78
N MET A 196 -18.98 13.14 -11.80
CA MET A 196 -17.65 12.52 -11.74
C MET A 196 -17.57 11.25 -12.60
N GLY A 197 -16.98 11.38 -13.79
CA GLY A 197 -16.59 10.26 -14.64
C GLY A 197 -15.32 9.55 -14.16
N TYR A 198 -15.03 8.38 -14.73
CA TYR A 198 -13.84 7.57 -14.35
C TYR A 198 -12.52 8.32 -14.54
N ASN A 199 -12.40 9.13 -15.58
CA ASN A 199 -11.19 9.90 -15.88
C ASN A 199 -11.05 11.17 -15.02
N GLN A 200 -11.96 11.41 -14.07
CA GLN A 200 -11.94 12.54 -13.14
C GLN A 200 -11.77 12.09 -11.68
N MET A 201 -11.75 10.78 -11.42
CA MET A 201 -11.53 10.25 -10.07
C MET A 201 -10.08 10.50 -9.60
N PRO A 202 -9.86 10.68 -8.28
CA PRO A 202 -8.52 10.63 -7.72
C PRO A 202 -7.80 9.29 -8.03
N LEU A 203 -6.48 9.33 -8.22
CA LEU A 203 -5.66 8.17 -8.57
C LEU A 203 -5.63 7.13 -7.45
N PHE A 204 -5.85 7.53 -6.20
CA PHE A 204 -6.08 6.59 -5.10
C PHE A 204 -7.30 5.70 -5.35
N CYS A 205 -8.39 6.22 -5.91
CA CYS A 205 -9.58 5.42 -6.23
C CYS A 205 -9.28 4.40 -7.34
N TRP A 206 -8.49 4.75 -8.36
CA TRP A 206 -8.03 3.79 -9.38
C TRP A 206 -7.17 2.68 -8.78
N ALA A 207 -6.28 3.04 -7.86
CA ALA A 207 -5.42 2.08 -7.19
C ALA A 207 -6.22 1.13 -6.28
N MET A 208 -7.21 1.66 -5.55
CA MET A 208 -8.13 0.88 -4.72
C MET A 208 -9.04 -0.03 -5.55
N LEU A 209 -9.53 0.43 -6.70
CA LEU A 209 -10.31 -0.41 -7.62
C LEU A 209 -9.46 -1.59 -8.12
N SER A 210 -8.21 -1.33 -8.53
CA SER A 210 -7.27 -2.36 -9.01
C SER A 210 -6.91 -3.35 -7.90
N THR A 211 -6.67 -2.83 -6.69
CA THR A 211 -6.36 -3.62 -5.49
C THR A 211 -7.52 -4.54 -5.12
N SER A 212 -8.74 -4.02 -5.15
CA SER A 212 -9.95 -4.76 -4.80
C SER A 212 -10.27 -5.84 -5.84
N ALA A 213 -10.05 -5.56 -7.13
CA ALA A 213 -10.21 -6.56 -8.18
C ALA A 213 -9.23 -7.73 -8.00
N LEU A 214 -7.97 -7.45 -7.70
CA LEU A 214 -6.98 -8.49 -7.35
C LEU A 214 -7.41 -9.30 -6.13
N ALA A 215 -7.79 -8.62 -5.05
CA ALA A 215 -8.20 -9.27 -3.80
C ALA A 215 -9.40 -10.19 -4.02
N LEU A 216 -10.39 -9.77 -4.81
CA LEU A 216 -11.60 -10.54 -5.09
C LEU A 216 -11.31 -11.81 -5.91
N ILE A 217 -10.37 -11.74 -6.86
CA ILE A 217 -10.04 -12.88 -7.75
C ILE A 217 -9.05 -13.84 -7.08
N ALA A 218 -8.00 -13.31 -6.44
CA ALA A 218 -6.87 -14.11 -5.99
C ALA A 218 -7.07 -14.73 -4.59
N THR A 219 -7.69 -13.99 -3.65
CA THR A 219 -7.83 -14.44 -2.25
C THR A 219 -8.60 -15.75 -2.09
N PRO A 220 -9.68 -16.02 -2.86
CA PRO A 220 -10.35 -17.32 -2.80
C PRO A 220 -9.44 -18.52 -3.11
N VAL A 221 -8.41 -18.35 -3.94
CA VAL A 221 -7.46 -19.44 -4.27
C VAL A 221 -6.56 -19.77 -3.07
N LEU A 222 -6.10 -18.77 -2.32
CA LEU A 222 -5.42 -19.01 -1.04
C LEU A 222 -6.33 -19.73 -0.06
N ALA A 223 -7.59 -19.29 0.06
CA ALA A 223 -8.54 -19.95 0.96
C ALA A 223 -8.71 -21.43 0.60
N GLY A 224 -8.83 -21.75 -0.70
CA GLY A 224 -8.83 -23.14 -1.18
C GLY A 224 -7.56 -23.91 -0.79
N ALA A 225 -6.38 -23.33 -1.04
CA ALA A 225 -5.09 -23.96 -0.69
C ALA A 225 -4.98 -24.28 0.81
N LEU A 226 -5.40 -23.34 1.65
CA LEU A 226 -5.36 -23.46 3.10
C LEU A 226 -6.39 -24.45 3.65
N ILE A 227 -7.58 -24.53 3.05
CA ILE A 227 -8.59 -25.54 3.39
C ILE A 227 -8.07 -26.94 3.06
N LEU A 228 -7.48 -27.14 1.88
CA LEU A 228 -6.87 -28.42 1.50
C LEU A 228 -5.70 -28.78 2.43
N LEU A 229 -4.87 -27.80 2.80
CA LEU A 229 -3.78 -28.00 3.75
C LEU A 229 -4.32 -28.36 5.15
N ALA A 230 -5.42 -27.73 5.59
CA ALA A 230 -6.08 -28.06 6.83
C ALA A 230 -6.63 -29.49 6.83
N PHE A 231 -7.17 -29.97 5.70
CA PHE A 231 -7.62 -31.36 5.59
C PHE A 231 -6.45 -32.35 5.65
N ASP A 232 -5.32 -32.05 4.99
CA ASP A 232 -4.13 -32.89 5.11
C ASP A 232 -3.61 -32.90 6.56
N LEU A 233 -3.61 -31.74 7.22
CA LEU A 233 -3.12 -31.60 8.59
C LEU A 233 -4.06 -32.25 9.62
N LEU A 234 -5.38 -32.04 9.53
CA LEU A 234 -6.35 -32.35 10.59
C LEU A 234 -7.23 -33.56 10.28
N ALA A 235 -7.60 -33.77 9.01
CA ALA A 235 -8.51 -34.82 8.58
C ALA A 235 -7.80 -36.04 7.97
N GLY A 236 -6.48 -35.96 7.75
CA GLY A 236 -5.68 -37.06 7.23
C GLY A 236 -5.86 -37.31 5.73
N THR A 237 -6.26 -36.29 4.97
CA THR A 237 -6.22 -36.36 3.50
C THR A 237 -4.77 -36.30 2.99
N ALA A 238 -4.60 -36.46 1.68
CA ALA A 238 -3.27 -36.46 1.05
C ALA A 238 -3.26 -35.63 -0.24
N PHE A 239 -3.80 -34.42 -0.23
CA PHE A 239 -3.77 -33.51 -1.39
C PHE A 239 -2.33 -33.12 -1.77
N PHE A 240 -1.48 -32.85 -0.77
CA PHE A 240 -0.11 -32.38 -0.94
C PHE A 240 0.95 -33.37 -0.43
N ASN A 241 0.52 -34.51 0.13
CA ASN A 241 1.41 -35.54 0.65
C ASN A 241 1.80 -36.56 -0.43
N PRO A 242 3.08 -36.64 -0.87
CA PRO A 242 3.53 -37.60 -1.87
C PRO A 242 3.28 -39.07 -1.50
N THR A 243 3.32 -39.43 -0.21
CA THR A 243 3.12 -40.83 0.20
C THR A 243 1.68 -41.31 -0.03
N GLY A 244 0.73 -40.39 -0.12
CA GLY A 244 -0.67 -40.66 -0.46
C GLY A 244 -1.05 -40.32 -1.90
N GLY A 245 -0.07 -40.00 -2.76
CA GLY A 245 -0.27 -39.65 -4.17
C GLY A 245 -0.52 -38.15 -4.45
N GLY A 246 -0.42 -37.30 -3.44
CA GLY A 246 -0.52 -35.84 -3.58
C GLY A 246 0.77 -35.18 -4.07
N ASP A 247 0.69 -33.90 -4.43
CA ASP A 247 1.84 -33.13 -4.96
C ASP A 247 2.07 -31.82 -4.15
N PRO A 248 3.19 -31.69 -3.42
CA PRO A 248 3.49 -30.47 -2.67
C PRO A 248 3.80 -29.26 -3.57
N ILE A 249 4.17 -29.46 -4.84
CA ILE A 249 4.38 -28.37 -5.80
C ILE A 249 3.05 -27.72 -6.19
N VAL A 250 1.95 -28.46 -6.19
CA VAL A 250 0.61 -27.90 -6.41
C VAL A 250 0.26 -26.89 -5.33
N TYR A 251 0.61 -27.15 -4.06
CA TYR A 251 0.44 -26.16 -2.99
C TYR A 251 1.17 -24.86 -3.32
N GLN A 252 2.42 -24.93 -3.79
CA GLN A 252 3.20 -23.75 -4.16
C GLN A 252 2.52 -22.95 -5.28
N HIS A 253 2.00 -23.63 -6.30
CA HIS A 253 1.25 -22.95 -7.36
C HIS A 253 0.00 -22.24 -6.83
N LEU A 254 -0.81 -22.90 -5.99
CA LEU A 254 -2.02 -22.29 -5.42
C LEU A 254 -1.68 -21.13 -4.47
N PHE A 255 -0.67 -21.31 -3.62
CA PHE A 255 -0.20 -20.30 -2.69
C PHE A 255 0.31 -19.08 -3.45
N TRP A 256 1.21 -19.25 -4.43
CA TRP A 256 1.78 -18.13 -5.16
C TRP A 256 0.82 -17.49 -6.15
N PHE A 257 -0.13 -18.25 -6.71
CA PHE A 257 -1.21 -17.69 -7.51
C PHE A 257 -1.96 -16.60 -6.73
N TYR A 258 -2.11 -16.75 -5.42
CA TYR A 258 -2.54 -15.65 -4.56
C TYR A 258 -1.42 -14.71 -4.15
N SER A 259 -0.35 -15.24 -3.56
CA SER A 259 0.62 -14.46 -2.80
C SER A 259 1.42 -13.50 -3.66
N HIS A 260 1.55 -13.77 -4.97
CA HIS A 260 2.12 -12.79 -5.88
C HIS A 260 1.15 -11.64 -6.20
N PRO A 261 -0.11 -11.84 -6.65
CA PRO A 261 -1.12 -10.79 -6.62
C PRO A 261 -1.22 -10.02 -5.29
N ALA A 262 -1.05 -10.71 -4.17
CA ALA A 262 -1.09 -10.10 -2.85
C ALA A 262 0.00 -9.05 -2.65
N VAL A 263 1.20 -9.21 -3.22
CA VAL A 263 2.22 -8.14 -3.13
C VAL A 263 1.79 -6.86 -3.86
N TYR A 264 0.93 -6.96 -4.89
CA TYR A 264 0.34 -5.78 -5.51
C TYR A 264 -0.80 -5.19 -4.68
N ILE A 265 -1.59 -6.02 -4.00
CA ILE A 265 -2.55 -5.56 -2.98
C ILE A 265 -1.82 -4.77 -1.87
N MET A 266 -0.60 -5.21 -1.53
CA MET A 266 0.25 -4.55 -0.53
C MET A 266 0.88 -3.23 -0.99
N ILE A 267 0.95 -2.90 -2.28
CA ILE A 267 1.66 -1.69 -2.77
C ILE A 267 0.76 -0.71 -3.53
N LEU A 268 -0.24 -1.19 -4.27
CA LEU A 268 -1.09 -0.35 -5.12
C LEU A 268 -1.81 0.76 -4.32
N PRO A 269 -2.41 0.52 -3.13
CA PRO A 269 -3.01 1.61 -2.35
C PRO A 269 -2.02 2.73 -2.08
N PHE A 270 -0.77 2.38 -1.77
CA PHE A 270 0.29 3.34 -1.49
C PHE A 270 0.78 4.06 -2.74
N PHE A 271 0.83 3.42 -3.91
CA PHE A 271 1.01 4.13 -5.19
C PHE A 271 -0.09 5.17 -5.43
N GLY A 272 -1.33 4.83 -5.08
CA GLY A 272 -2.45 5.77 -5.09
C GLY A 272 -2.20 6.96 -4.16
N MET A 273 -1.85 6.70 -2.90
CA MET A 273 -1.58 7.74 -1.90
C MET A 273 -0.43 8.67 -2.32
N ILE A 274 0.67 8.12 -2.82
CA ILE A 274 1.81 8.90 -3.31
C ILE A 274 1.41 9.78 -4.50
N SER A 275 0.49 9.28 -5.34
CA SER A 275 -0.07 10.07 -6.45
C SER A 275 -0.97 11.21 -5.99
N GLU A 276 -1.52 11.18 -4.77
CA GLU A 276 -2.22 12.33 -4.16
C GLU A 276 -1.24 13.28 -3.47
N ILE A 277 -0.29 12.75 -2.70
CA ILE A 277 0.59 13.51 -1.83
C ILE A 277 1.58 14.36 -2.63
N LEU A 278 2.24 13.77 -3.64
CA LEU A 278 3.26 14.46 -4.42
C LEU A 278 2.74 15.74 -5.11
N PRO A 279 1.64 15.74 -5.88
CA PRO A 279 1.17 16.96 -6.54
C PRO A 279 0.73 18.04 -5.55
N VAL A 280 0.11 17.67 -4.42
CA VAL A 280 -0.30 18.62 -3.36
C VAL A 280 0.90 19.36 -2.78
N HIS A 281 2.00 18.67 -2.49
CA HIS A 281 3.18 19.27 -1.86
C HIS A 281 4.22 19.80 -2.86
N ALA A 282 4.15 19.41 -4.14
CA ALA A 282 4.90 20.00 -5.23
C ALA A 282 4.20 21.20 -5.88
N ARG A 283 2.92 21.42 -5.57
CA ARG A 283 2.06 22.46 -6.18
C ARG A 283 2.05 22.38 -7.70
N LYS A 284 1.99 21.16 -8.24
CA LYS A 284 2.01 20.89 -9.68
C LYS A 284 1.04 19.75 -10.01
N PRO A 285 0.37 19.78 -11.17
CA PRO A 285 -0.47 18.68 -11.61
C PRO A 285 0.31 17.37 -11.71
N ILE A 286 -0.38 16.26 -11.45
CA ILE A 286 0.19 14.94 -11.67
C ILE A 286 0.50 14.78 -13.17
N PHE A 287 1.74 14.41 -13.48
CA PHE A 287 2.12 14.14 -14.85
C PHE A 287 1.56 12.78 -15.29
N GLY A 288 0.91 12.73 -16.46
CA GLY A 288 0.45 11.46 -17.04
C GLY A 288 -0.67 10.77 -16.27
N TYR A 289 -1.67 11.49 -15.78
CA TYR A 289 -2.84 10.94 -15.04
C TYR A 289 -3.38 9.62 -15.63
N LYS A 290 -3.74 9.61 -16.93
CA LYS A 290 -4.30 8.40 -17.58
C LYS A 290 -3.31 7.23 -17.58
N ALA A 291 -2.02 7.51 -17.78
CA ALA A 291 -0.98 6.50 -17.75
C ALA A 291 -0.81 5.91 -16.34
N ILE A 292 -0.90 6.72 -15.28
CA ILE A 292 -0.90 6.23 -13.90
C ILE A 292 -2.16 5.41 -13.60
N ALA A 293 -3.34 5.87 -14.02
CA ALA A 293 -4.60 5.16 -13.80
C ALA A 293 -4.59 3.77 -14.48
N TYR A 294 -4.30 3.71 -15.78
CA TYR A 294 -4.31 2.46 -16.53
C TYR A 294 -3.14 1.55 -16.22
N SER A 295 -1.99 2.07 -15.78
CA SER A 295 -0.92 1.22 -15.25
C SER A 295 -1.34 0.48 -13.97
N SER A 296 -2.22 1.04 -13.13
CA SER A 296 -2.77 0.29 -11.98
C SER A 296 -3.56 -0.94 -12.43
N LEU A 297 -4.39 -0.79 -13.47
CA LEU A 297 -5.15 -1.91 -14.05
C LEU A 297 -4.23 -2.92 -14.73
N ALA A 298 -3.21 -2.44 -15.45
CA ALA A 298 -2.22 -3.31 -16.09
C ALA A 298 -1.45 -4.15 -15.06
N ILE A 299 -1.03 -3.55 -13.94
CA ILE A 299 -0.39 -4.27 -12.83
C ILE A 299 -1.37 -5.31 -12.25
N SER A 300 -2.64 -4.93 -12.07
CA SER A 300 -3.67 -5.86 -11.59
C SER A 300 -3.85 -7.06 -12.52
N PHE A 301 -3.92 -6.86 -13.83
CA PHE A 301 -4.03 -7.97 -14.78
C PHE A 301 -2.76 -8.82 -14.82
N LEU A 302 -1.59 -8.18 -15.02
CA LEU A 302 -0.32 -8.89 -15.14
C LEU A 302 0.03 -9.64 -13.86
N GLY A 303 -0.35 -9.13 -12.68
CA GLY A 303 -0.10 -9.79 -11.40
C GLY A 303 -0.70 -11.19 -11.31
N LEU A 304 -1.76 -11.49 -12.06
CA LEU A 304 -2.39 -12.81 -12.14
C LEU A 304 -1.64 -13.82 -13.03
N ILE A 305 -0.61 -13.41 -13.78
CA ILE A 305 0.08 -14.25 -14.77
C ILE A 305 1.60 -14.31 -14.59
N VAL A 306 2.10 -14.04 -13.38
CA VAL A 306 3.55 -13.98 -13.09
C VAL A 306 3.99 -14.80 -11.86
N TRP A 307 3.07 -15.45 -11.16
CA TRP A 307 3.33 -16.05 -9.84
C TRP A 307 4.46 -17.07 -9.78
N ALA A 308 4.69 -17.84 -10.86
CA ALA A 308 5.67 -18.92 -10.83
C ALA A 308 7.13 -18.44 -10.81
N HIS A 309 7.40 -17.13 -10.87
CA HIS A 309 8.75 -16.63 -10.58
C HIS A 309 9.19 -16.91 -9.14
N HIS A 310 8.27 -17.14 -8.21
CA HIS A 310 8.61 -17.62 -6.85
C HIS A 310 9.01 -19.10 -6.83
N MET A 311 8.98 -19.76 -7.98
CA MET A 311 9.12 -21.21 -8.13
C MET A 311 10.21 -21.57 -9.14
N PHE A 312 11.09 -20.64 -9.54
CA PHE A 312 12.10 -20.92 -10.57
C PHE A 312 13.11 -22.01 -10.18
N THR A 313 13.34 -22.22 -8.89
CA THR A 313 14.19 -23.30 -8.35
C THR A 313 13.40 -24.54 -7.96
N SER A 314 12.08 -24.55 -8.17
CA SER A 314 11.23 -25.74 -8.00
C SER A 314 11.32 -26.69 -9.22
N GLY A 315 10.57 -27.79 -9.17
CA GLY A 315 10.38 -28.72 -10.30
C GLY A 315 9.70 -28.14 -11.55
N THR A 316 9.50 -26.82 -11.62
CA THR A 316 8.88 -26.12 -12.76
C THR A 316 9.68 -26.35 -14.07
N PRO A 317 9.03 -26.81 -15.16
CA PRO A 317 9.69 -27.05 -16.46
C PRO A 317 10.35 -25.79 -17.06
N ALA A 318 11.45 -25.97 -17.80
CA ALA A 318 12.25 -24.86 -18.35
C ALA A 318 11.44 -23.90 -19.25
N TRP A 319 10.55 -24.42 -20.09
CA TRP A 319 9.71 -23.58 -20.97
C TRP A 319 8.78 -22.67 -20.17
N LEU A 320 8.27 -23.15 -19.02
CA LEU A 320 7.40 -22.38 -18.13
C LEU A 320 8.21 -21.29 -17.43
N ARG A 321 9.45 -21.58 -17.00
CA ARG A 321 10.36 -20.58 -16.42
C ARG A 321 10.61 -19.41 -17.37
N MET A 322 10.82 -19.68 -18.68
CA MET A 322 11.01 -18.61 -19.67
C MET A 322 9.77 -17.73 -19.83
N PHE A 323 8.58 -18.33 -19.89
CA PHE A 323 7.32 -17.57 -19.96
C PHE A 323 7.19 -16.63 -18.76
N PHE A 324 7.33 -17.16 -17.55
CA PHE A 324 7.19 -16.40 -16.32
C PHE A 324 8.29 -15.34 -16.12
N MET A 325 9.52 -15.60 -16.60
CA MET A 325 10.58 -14.59 -16.63
C MET A 325 10.17 -13.39 -17.47
N ILE A 326 9.73 -13.62 -18.71
CA ILE A 326 9.35 -12.54 -19.64
C ILE A 326 8.15 -11.77 -19.09
N THR A 327 7.09 -12.46 -18.66
CA THR A 327 5.89 -11.78 -18.13
C THR A 327 6.19 -10.99 -16.86
N THR A 328 7.07 -11.49 -15.99
CA THR A 328 7.52 -10.76 -14.79
C THR A 328 8.31 -9.51 -15.15
N MET A 329 9.23 -9.58 -16.12
CA MET A 329 9.96 -8.41 -16.60
C MET A 329 9.04 -7.35 -17.19
N VAL A 330 7.95 -7.73 -17.87
CA VAL A 330 6.97 -6.80 -18.42
C VAL A 330 6.28 -5.96 -17.33
N ILE A 331 6.11 -6.48 -16.11
CA ILE A 331 5.51 -5.72 -14.99
C ILE A 331 6.33 -4.48 -14.60
N ALA A 332 7.65 -4.51 -14.84
CA ALA A 332 8.50 -3.36 -14.59
C ALA A 332 8.07 -2.13 -15.41
N VAL A 333 7.43 -2.31 -16.57
CA VAL A 333 7.01 -1.22 -17.46
C VAL A 333 5.86 -0.39 -16.85
N PRO A 334 4.68 -0.96 -16.49
CA PRO A 334 3.64 -0.19 -15.80
C PRO A 334 4.11 0.48 -14.51
N THR A 335 5.00 -0.18 -13.76
CA THR A 335 5.56 0.38 -12.52
C THR A 335 6.50 1.55 -12.83
N GLY A 336 7.35 1.42 -13.85
CA GLY A 336 8.24 2.47 -14.33
C GLY A 336 7.48 3.71 -14.78
N ILE A 337 6.35 3.54 -15.51
CA ILE A 337 5.46 4.65 -15.90
C ILE A 337 5.08 5.49 -14.66
N LYS A 338 4.68 4.85 -13.56
CA LYS A 338 4.31 5.56 -12.33
C LYS A 338 5.50 6.32 -11.73
N VAL A 339 6.66 5.67 -11.61
CA VAL A 339 7.87 6.29 -11.06
C VAL A 339 8.28 7.51 -11.87
N PHE A 340 8.36 7.40 -13.20
CA PHE A 340 8.73 8.53 -14.05
C PHE A 340 7.69 9.64 -14.03
N SER A 341 6.41 9.31 -13.96
CA SER A 341 5.35 10.30 -13.78
C SER A 341 5.46 11.04 -12.44
N TRP A 342 5.78 10.37 -11.34
CA TRP A 342 6.02 11.01 -10.05
C TRP A 342 7.24 11.94 -10.09
N LEU A 343 8.34 11.49 -10.69
CA LEU A 343 9.53 12.32 -10.90
C LEU A 343 9.21 13.57 -11.75
N ALA A 344 8.46 13.42 -12.83
CA ALA A 344 8.00 14.52 -13.66
C ALA A 344 7.03 15.46 -12.91
N THR A 345 6.26 14.95 -11.96
CA THR A 345 5.35 15.74 -11.11
C THR A 345 6.11 16.61 -10.12
N ILE A 346 7.19 16.11 -9.51
CA ILE A 346 8.01 16.92 -8.60
C ILE A 346 8.97 17.86 -9.36
N TRP A 347 9.36 17.50 -10.58
CA TRP A 347 10.27 18.30 -11.41
C TRP A 347 9.68 19.68 -11.73
N GLY A 348 10.41 20.74 -11.38
CA GLY A 348 9.97 22.13 -11.58
C GLY A 348 8.81 22.55 -10.67
N GLY A 349 8.40 21.73 -9.71
CA GLY A 349 7.43 22.08 -8.67
C GLY A 349 8.03 22.97 -7.57
N LYS A 350 7.16 23.60 -6.77
CA LYS A 350 7.55 24.35 -5.57
C LYS A 350 7.39 23.45 -4.34
N LEU A 351 8.44 22.70 -4.04
CA LEU A 351 8.38 21.63 -3.03
C LEU A 351 8.24 22.19 -1.61
N ARG A 352 7.20 21.75 -0.90
CA ARG A 352 7.09 21.90 0.57
C ARG A 352 7.72 20.67 1.23
N LEU A 353 8.95 20.79 1.73
CA LEU A 353 9.67 19.70 2.40
C LEU A 353 9.19 19.49 3.86
N ASN A 354 7.90 19.17 3.99
CA ASN A 354 7.28 18.68 5.22
C ASN A 354 7.41 17.15 5.31
N SER A 355 6.96 16.60 6.43
CA SER A 355 7.11 15.19 6.77
C SER A 355 6.41 14.28 5.75
N ALA A 356 5.20 14.64 5.30
CA ALA A 356 4.47 13.88 4.28
C ALA A 356 5.27 13.81 2.96
N MET A 357 5.83 14.94 2.50
CA MET A 357 6.64 15.01 1.28
C MET A 357 7.95 14.22 1.43
N LEU A 358 8.62 14.30 2.58
CA LEU A 358 9.85 13.55 2.83
C LEU A 358 9.62 12.04 2.78
N PHE A 359 8.59 11.54 3.47
CA PHE A 359 8.22 10.13 3.39
C PHE A 359 7.78 9.72 1.97
N ALA A 360 7.09 10.58 1.23
CA ALA A 360 6.73 10.30 -0.17
C ALA A 360 7.95 10.26 -1.11
N MET A 361 8.96 11.10 -0.90
CA MET A 361 10.22 11.00 -1.64
C MET A 361 11.05 9.78 -1.22
N GLY A 362 11.04 9.45 0.08
CA GLY A 362 11.64 8.23 0.63
C GLY A 362 11.02 6.98 0.01
N PHE A 363 9.68 6.95 -0.10
CA PHE A 363 8.94 5.91 -0.84
C PHE A 363 9.50 5.72 -2.24
N VAL A 364 9.52 6.79 -3.06
CA VAL A 364 9.95 6.69 -4.46
C VAL A 364 11.39 6.19 -4.54
N SER A 365 12.26 6.69 -3.66
CA SER A 365 13.69 6.34 -3.65
C SER A 365 13.94 4.88 -3.25
N MET A 366 13.39 4.44 -2.12
CA MET A 366 13.59 3.08 -1.62
C MET A 366 12.90 2.05 -2.52
N PHE A 367 11.72 2.38 -3.04
CA PHE A 367 11.00 1.53 -3.97
C PHE A 367 11.78 1.32 -5.28
N VAL A 368 12.46 2.34 -5.82
CA VAL A 368 13.31 2.19 -7.00
C VAL A 368 14.49 1.25 -6.73
N ILE A 369 15.17 1.39 -5.59
CA ILE A 369 16.26 0.48 -5.21
C ILE A 369 15.76 -0.96 -5.12
N GLY A 370 14.61 -1.18 -4.47
CA GLY A 370 13.96 -2.49 -4.41
C GLY A 370 13.50 -3.01 -5.77
N GLY A 371 13.00 -2.13 -6.64
CA GLY A 371 12.56 -2.49 -7.98
C GLY A 371 13.70 -2.97 -8.86
N ILE A 372 14.89 -2.37 -8.74
CA ILE A 372 16.10 -2.82 -9.46
C ILE A 372 16.46 -4.25 -9.03
N SER A 373 16.53 -4.54 -7.73
CA SER A 373 16.78 -5.92 -7.27
C SER A 373 15.66 -6.89 -7.63
N GLY A 374 14.42 -6.40 -7.77
CA GLY A 374 13.27 -7.17 -8.26
C GLY A 374 13.41 -7.64 -9.70
N VAL A 375 13.85 -6.74 -10.59
CA VAL A 375 14.15 -7.08 -11.98
C VAL A 375 15.29 -8.09 -12.07
N MET A 376 16.27 -8.03 -11.15
CA MET A 376 17.35 -9.02 -11.08
C MET A 376 16.81 -10.41 -10.74
N VAL A 377 15.98 -10.56 -9.70
CA VAL A 377 15.40 -11.88 -9.33
C VAL A 377 14.28 -12.34 -10.28
N ALA A 378 13.75 -11.46 -11.13
CA ALA A 378 12.90 -11.89 -12.24
C ALA A 378 13.68 -12.66 -13.30
N ALA A 379 15.00 -12.45 -13.41
CA ALA A 379 15.86 -13.16 -14.36
C ALA A 379 16.26 -14.53 -13.80
N VAL A 380 15.75 -15.60 -14.42
CA VAL A 380 16.00 -16.99 -14.00
C VAL A 380 17.48 -17.32 -13.77
N PRO A 381 18.44 -16.94 -14.65
CA PRO A 381 19.85 -17.24 -14.42
C PRO A 381 20.42 -16.59 -13.15
N PHE A 382 19.91 -15.43 -12.77
CA PHE A 382 20.30 -14.75 -11.55
C PHE A 382 19.59 -15.35 -10.34
N ASP A 383 18.27 -15.56 -10.43
CA ASP A 383 17.47 -16.10 -9.33
C ASP A 383 17.99 -17.44 -8.85
N ILE A 384 18.39 -18.36 -9.74
CA ILE A 384 18.95 -19.67 -9.37
C ILE A 384 20.10 -19.55 -8.34
N HIS A 385 20.89 -18.47 -8.37
CA HIS A 385 22.00 -18.26 -7.44
C HIS A 385 21.59 -17.60 -6.13
N VAL A 386 20.57 -16.74 -6.15
CA VAL A 386 20.20 -15.93 -4.99
C VAL A 386 18.88 -16.33 -4.35
N HIS A 387 18.17 -17.30 -4.92
CA HIS A 387 16.91 -17.83 -4.41
C HIS A 387 17.07 -18.31 -2.98
N ASP A 388 16.13 -17.96 -2.11
CA ASP A 388 16.17 -18.25 -0.67
C ASP A 388 17.46 -17.81 0.06
N THR A 389 18.17 -16.81 -0.47
CA THR A 389 19.23 -16.10 0.26
C THR A 389 18.72 -14.80 0.86
N TYR A 390 19.57 -14.13 1.66
CA TYR A 390 19.28 -12.78 2.16
C TYR A 390 19.08 -11.72 1.05
N PHE A 391 19.45 -12.00 -0.21
CA PHE A 391 19.18 -11.08 -1.32
C PHE A 391 17.69 -10.92 -1.55
N VAL A 392 16.93 -12.02 -1.52
CA VAL A 392 15.47 -12.02 -1.66
C VAL A 392 14.82 -11.33 -0.45
N VAL A 393 15.37 -11.53 0.75
CA VAL A 393 14.92 -10.84 1.97
C VAL A 393 15.11 -9.34 1.82
N ALA A 394 16.28 -8.90 1.36
CA ALA A 394 16.58 -7.49 1.14
C ALA A 394 15.64 -6.87 0.10
N HIS A 395 15.53 -7.50 -1.08
CA HIS A 395 14.62 -7.08 -2.14
C HIS A 395 13.19 -6.85 -1.62
N LEU A 396 12.63 -7.87 -0.95
CA LEU A 396 11.27 -7.81 -0.43
C LEU A 396 11.08 -6.67 0.58
N HIS A 397 12.04 -6.45 1.48
CA HIS A 397 11.95 -5.36 2.46
C HIS A 397 12.12 -3.98 1.82
N TYR A 398 12.92 -3.84 0.76
CA TYR A 398 12.95 -2.57 0.01
C TYR A 398 11.62 -2.23 -0.66
N VAL A 399 10.93 -3.20 -1.26
CA VAL A 399 9.65 -2.93 -1.92
C VAL A 399 8.48 -2.83 -0.94
N LEU A 400 8.42 -3.66 0.11
CA LEU A 400 7.31 -3.65 1.07
C LEU A 400 7.52 -2.68 2.24
N PHE A 401 8.70 -2.70 2.87
CA PHE A 401 8.96 -1.76 3.95
C PHE A 401 9.33 -0.38 3.38
N GLY A 402 10.35 -0.32 2.53
CA GLY A 402 10.78 0.92 1.87
C GLY A 402 9.72 1.54 0.95
N GLY A 403 8.86 0.72 0.34
CA GLY A 403 7.65 1.17 -0.33
C GLY A 403 6.50 1.35 0.65
N SER A 404 5.72 0.29 0.91
CA SER A 404 4.44 0.40 1.63
C SER A 404 4.52 1.09 2.99
N VAL A 405 5.51 0.82 3.85
CA VAL A 405 5.58 1.45 5.18
C VAL A 405 5.93 2.95 5.10
N PHE A 406 6.84 3.36 4.20
CA PHE A 406 7.07 4.78 3.93
C PHE A 406 5.82 5.45 3.36
N GLY A 407 5.07 4.74 2.51
CA GLY A 407 3.78 5.19 1.99
C GLY A 407 2.75 5.39 3.10
N ILE A 408 2.62 4.44 4.03
CA ILE A 408 1.76 4.51 5.21
C ILE A 408 2.09 5.76 6.04
N TYR A 409 3.37 6.01 6.32
CA TYR A 409 3.76 7.20 7.07
C TYR A 409 3.55 8.50 6.30
N ALA A 410 3.79 8.52 4.99
CA ALA A 410 3.42 9.66 4.14
C ALA A 410 1.91 9.96 4.29
N GLY A 411 1.08 8.91 4.28
CA GLY A 411 -0.36 9.00 4.51
C GLY A 411 -0.73 9.51 5.89
N PHE A 412 -0.11 8.99 6.95
CA PHE A 412 -0.31 9.49 8.31
C PHE A 412 0.01 10.98 8.37
N TYR A 413 1.20 11.42 7.96
CA TYR A 413 1.55 12.84 8.02
C TYR A 413 0.65 13.73 7.15
N HIS A 414 0.12 13.21 6.03
CA HIS A 414 -0.75 13.97 5.15
C HIS A 414 -2.19 14.09 5.67
N TRP A 415 -2.82 12.98 6.07
CA TRP A 415 -4.24 12.95 6.45
C TRP A 415 -4.50 12.96 7.96
N PHE A 416 -3.47 12.96 8.83
CA PHE A 416 -3.66 13.13 10.28
C PHE A 416 -4.52 14.35 10.65
N PRO A 417 -4.35 15.54 10.02
CA PRO A 417 -5.23 16.68 10.27
C PRO A 417 -6.70 16.38 9.99
N LYS A 418 -6.99 15.64 8.91
CA LYS A 418 -8.35 15.25 8.53
C LYS A 418 -8.92 14.17 9.45
N MET A 419 -8.10 13.23 9.92
CA MET A 419 -8.53 12.17 10.83
C MET A 419 -8.77 12.66 12.27
N THR A 420 -7.97 13.62 12.75
CA THR A 420 -7.92 13.99 14.18
C THR A 420 -8.35 15.42 14.48
N GLY A 421 -8.46 16.29 13.47
CA GLY A 421 -8.67 17.73 13.66
C GLY A 421 -7.47 18.47 14.24
N ARG A 422 -6.27 17.86 14.22
CA ARG A 422 -5.05 18.44 14.81
C ARG A 422 -3.86 18.36 13.85
N MET A 423 -3.00 19.38 13.88
CA MET A 423 -1.75 19.39 13.12
C MET A 423 -0.65 18.64 13.87
N LEU A 424 0.10 17.78 13.15
CA LEU A 424 1.31 17.15 13.67
C LEU A 424 2.47 18.15 13.77
N ASN A 425 3.42 17.87 14.66
CA ASN A 425 4.67 18.62 14.74
C ASN A 425 5.65 18.17 13.65
N GLU A 426 6.06 19.10 12.78
CA GLU A 426 6.96 18.81 11.65
C GLU A 426 8.40 18.47 12.07
N THR A 427 8.89 18.99 13.20
CA THR A 427 10.24 18.68 13.67
C THR A 427 10.34 17.20 14.06
N TRP A 428 9.38 16.72 14.85
CA TRP A 428 9.31 15.30 15.21
C TRP A 428 9.10 14.40 14.00
N GLY A 429 8.31 14.84 13.01
CA GLY A 429 8.13 14.10 11.76
C GLY A 429 9.39 13.98 10.91
N LYS A 430 10.23 15.03 10.87
CA LYS A 430 11.55 14.99 10.22
C LYS A 430 12.55 14.10 10.96
N ILE A 431 12.54 14.11 12.30
CA ILE A 431 13.36 13.21 13.12
C ILE A 431 12.97 11.76 12.84
N HIS A 432 11.67 11.47 12.86
CA HIS A 432 11.15 10.14 12.50
C HIS A 432 11.64 9.70 11.12
N PHE A 433 11.46 10.54 10.10
CA PHE A 433 11.92 10.26 8.75
C PHE A 433 13.42 9.95 8.67
N ALA A 434 14.26 10.79 9.28
CA ALA A 434 15.71 10.62 9.22
C ALA A 434 16.16 9.33 9.90
N MET A 435 15.67 9.05 11.12
CA MET A 435 15.99 7.82 11.85
C MET A 435 15.53 6.59 11.07
N MET A 436 14.32 6.63 10.50
CA MET A 436 13.75 5.52 9.75
C MET A 436 14.52 5.25 8.46
N LEU A 437 14.83 6.29 7.68
CA LEU A 437 15.60 6.17 6.44
C LEU A 437 16.99 5.56 6.68
N VAL A 438 17.69 6.03 7.71
CA VAL A 438 19.03 5.54 8.05
C VAL A 438 18.95 4.10 8.59
N GLY A 439 18.10 3.85 9.58
CA GLY A 439 17.93 2.51 10.16
C GLY A 439 17.52 1.48 9.11
N PHE A 440 16.59 1.84 8.23
CA PHE A 440 16.15 0.99 7.13
C PHE A 440 17.30 0.58 6.20
N ASN A 441 18.10 1.55 5.71
CA ASN A 441 19.20 1.23 4.80
C ASN A 441 20.33 0.46 5.50
N ILE A 442 20.66 0.79 6.75
CA ILE A 442 21.66 0.02 7.54
C ILE A 442 21.17 -1.43 7.76
N THR A 443 19.87 -1.64 7.94
CA THR A 443 19.31 -2.99 8.11
C THR A 443 19.37 -3.81 6.84
N PHE A 444 18.83 -3.29 5.74
CA PHE A 444 18.51 -4.11 4.56
C PHE A 444 19.50 -3.98 3.41
N MET A 445 20.24 -2.88 3.28
CA MET A 445 21.23 -2.76 2.21
C MET A 445 22.32 -3.85 2.33
N PRO A 446 22.90 -4.12 3.52
CA PRO A 446 23.93 -5.15 3.65
C PRO A 446 23.40 -6.57 3.38
N MET A 447 22.09 -6.80 3.53
CA MET A 447 21.47 -8.09 3.24
C MET A 447 21.56 -8.47 1.75
N HIS A 448 21.58 -7.51 0.82
CA HIS A 448 21.86 -7.81 -0.59
C HIS A 448 23.26 -8.45 -0.74
N LYS A 449 24.26 -7.89 -0.05
CA LYS A 449 25.62 -8.45 -0.06
C LYS A 449 25.68 -9.82 0.61
N LEU A 450 25.06 -9.99 1.78
CA LEU A 450 24.95 -11.29 2.45
C LEU A 450 24.37 -12.36 1.52
N GLY A 451 23.31 -12.02 0.78
CA GLY A 451 22.71 -12.95 -0.17
C GLY A 451 23.60 -13.29 -1.36
N MET A 452 24.30 -12.30 -1.94
CA MET A 452 25.26 -12.54 -3.03
C MET A 452 26.47 -13.39 -2.58
N GLU A 453 26.84 -13.32 -1.30
CA GLU A 453 27.89 -14.15 -0.71
C GLU A 453 27.38 -15.54 -0.26
N GLY A 454 26.10 -15.84 -0.47
CA GLY A 454 25.52 -17.16 -0.23
C GLY A 454 24.97 -17.38 1.19
N MET A 455 24.65 -16.33 1.94
CA MET A 455 23.94 -16.49 3.22
C MET A 455 22.46 -16.82 2.96
N ASN A 456 22.08 -18.06 3.25
CA ASN A 456 20.70 -18.52 3.17
C ASN A 456 19.82 -17.84 4.23
N ARG A 457 18.55 -17.62 3.90
CA ARG A 457 17.56 -17.10 4.85
C ARG A 457 16.99 -18.22 5.74
N ARG A 458 16.31 -17.84 6.84
CA ARG A 458 15.61 -18.76 7.77
C ARG A 458 16.53 -19.77 8.46
N ILE A 459 17.76 -19.36 8.76
CA ILE A 459 18.71 -20.15 9.56
C ILE A 459 19.03 -19.34 10.82
N ALA A 460 18.96 -19.99 11.99
CA ALA A 460 19.23 -19.35 13.29
C ALA A 460 20.73 -19.19 13.56
N GLU A 461 21.57 -20.06 12.99
CA GLU A 461 23.03 -20.02 13.07
C GLU A 461 23.66 -19.77 11.70
N TYR A 462 24.86 -19.21 11.66
CA TYR A 462 25.51 -18.89 10.40
C TYR A 462 27.05 -18.93 10.49
N ASP A 463 27.69 -19.02 9.32
CA ASP A 463 29.15 -19.00 9.18
C ASP A 463 29.74 -17.68 9.73
N PRO A 464 30.70 -17.72 10.68
CA PRO A 464 31.31 -16.52 11.28
C PRO A 464 31.82 -15.47 10.28
N LYS A 465 32.12 -15.83 9.04
CA LYS A 465 32.48 -14.85 7.99
C LYS A 465 31.40 -13.78 7.76
N PHE A 466 30.14 -14.07 8.06
CA PHE A 466 29.00 -13.14 7.91
C PHE A 466 28.73 -12.28 9.15
N ALA A 467 29.49 -12.47 10.25
CA ALA A 467 29.22 -11.82 11.53
C ALA A 467 29.18 -10.30 11.45
N THR A 468 30.15 -9.68 10.77
CA THR A 468 30.22 -8.22 10.65
C THR A 468 28.99 -7.63 9.96
N LEU A 469 28.58 -8.21 8.83
CA LEU A 469 27.42 -7.71 8.08
C LEU A 469 26.11 -7.96 8.86
N ASN A 470 25.99 -9.09 9.55
CA ASN A 470 24.85 -9.35 10.42
C ASN A 470 24.78 -8.38 11.60
N LEU A 471 25.89 -8.10 12.26
CA LEU A 471 25.91 -7.13 13.36
C LEU A 471 25.46 -5.74 12.88
N ILE A 472 25.93 -5.30 11.70
CA ILE A 472 25.46 -4.05 11.07
C ILE A 472 23.95 -4.09 10.83
N CYS A 473 23.43 -5.16 10.23
CA CYS A 473 21.99 -5.34 10.02
C CYS A 473 21.21 -5.25 11.35
N SER A 474 21.72 -5.83 12.43
CA SER A 474 21.07 -5.82 13.75
C SER A 474 21.08 -4.44 14.40
N ILE A 475 22.19 -3.69 14.30
CA ILE A 475 22.26 -2.29 14.73
C ILE A 475 21.24 -1.44 13.95
N GLY A 476 21.17 -1.64 12.63
CA GLY A 476 20.16 -1.00 11.78
C GLY A 476 18.74 -1.30 12.25
N ALA A 477 18.46 -2.55 12.59
CA ALA A 477 17.13 -2.99 13.03
C ALA A 477 16.74 -2.37 14.36
N TYR A 478 17.69 -2.21 15.30
CA TYR A 478 17.45 -1.50 16.55
C TYR A 478 17.16 -0.02 16.31
N LEU A 479 17.93 0.65 15.44
CA LEU A 479 17.66 2.03 15.06
C LEU A 479 16.28 2.17 14.39
N LEU A 480 15.90 1.20 13.56
CA LEU A 480 14.59 1.17 12.91
C LEU A 480 13.45 0.98 13.92
N ALA A 481 13.60 0.09 14.90
CA ALA A 481 12.64 -0.07 15.99
C ALA A 481 12.48 1.22 16.82
N LEU A 482 13.60 1.89 17.13
CA LEU A 482 13.61 3.17 17.84
C LEU A 482 13.01 4.31 17.00
N SER A 483 13.09 4.24 15.66
CA SER A 483 12.57 5.29 14.79
C SER A 483 11.06 5.49 14.92
N THR A 484 10.31 4.45 15.30
CA THR A 484 8.87 4.53 15.53
C THR A 484 8.49 5.40 16.73
N ILE A 485 9.39 5.55 17.71
CA ILE A 485 9.12 6.31 18.94
C ILE A 485 8.83 7.80 18.66
N PRO A 486 9.65 8.53 17.89
CA PRO A 486 9.32 9.88 17.44
C PRO A 486 7.92 10.03 16.84
N PHE A 487 7.45 9.06 16.04
CA PHE A 487 6.11 9.09 15.49
C PHE A 487 5.03 8.95 16.57
N ILE A 488 5.16 7.96 17.46
CA ILE A 488 4.19 7.74 18.55
C ILE A 488 4.09 8.98 19.44
N VAL A 489 5.23 9.54 19.85
CA VAL A 489 5.28 10.77 20.66
C VAL A 489 4.57 11.91 19.92
N ASN A 490 4.87 12.10 18.63
CA ASN A 490 4.26 13.15 17.82
C ASN A 490 2.75 12.98 17.67
N ALA A 491 2.28 11.78 17.34
CA ALA A 491 0.88 11.47 17.14
C ALA A 491 0.08 11.67 18.43
N CYS A 492 0.54 11.11 19.56
CA CYS A 492 -0.13 11.26 20.84
C CYS A 492 -0.11 12.72 21.33
N TRP A 493 1.04 13.39 21.29
CA TRP A 493 1.16 14.77 21.74
C TRP A 493 0.31 15.72 20.89
N SER A 494 0.36 15.59 19.57
CA SER A 494 -0.37 16.47 18.66
C SER A 494 -1.88 16.23 18.73
N TRP A 495 -2.32 15.00 18.98
CA TRP A 495 -3.75 14.74 19.19
C TRP A 495 -4.28 15.44 20.45
N ILE A 496 -3.50 15.46 21.53
CA ILE A 496 -3.90 16.08 22.81
C ILE A 496 -3.74 17.61 22.77
N ALA A 497 -2.59 18.10 22.30
CA ALA A 497 -2.15 19.49 22.47
C ALA A 497 -1.75 20.19 21.16
N GLY A 498 -1.86 19.52 20.01
CA GLY A 498 -1.51 20.11 18.72
C GLY A 498 -2.44 21.26 18.32
N PRO A 499 -1.99 22.18 17.45
CA PRO A 499 -2.85 23.22 16.89
C PRO A 499 -4.08 22.60 16.20
N LYS A 500 -5.23 23.26 16.29
CA LYS A 500 -6.42 22.84 15.54
C LYS A 500 -6.12 22.86 14.04
N ALA A 501 -6.50 21.80 13.35
CA ALA A 501 -6.37 21.73 11.90
C ALA A 501 -7.48 22.55 11.23
N PRO A 502 -7.16 23.36 10.20
CA PRO A 502 -8.18 23.87 9.29
C PRO A 502 -8.75 22.72 8.43
N ASP A 503 -9.80 23.02 7.68
CA ASP A 503 -10.45 22.05 6.79
C ASP A 503 -9.52 21.59 5.66
N ASN A 504 -8.74 22.53 5.11
CA ASN A 504 -7.78 22.29 4.03
C ASN A 504 -6.38 22.84 4.36
N PRO A 505 -5.60 22.17 5.24
CA PRO A 505 -4.28 22.65 5.66
C PRO A 505 -3.26 22.68 4.52
N TRP A 506 -3.47 21.87 3.48
CA TRP A 506 -2.50 21.70 2.39
C TRP A 506 -2.88 22.43 1.11
N GLN A 507 -4.06 23.05 1.06
CA GLN A 507 -4.64 23.62 -0.17
C GLN A 507 -4.74 22.57 -1.29
N GLY A 508 -5.19 21.37 -0.93
CA GLY A 508 -5.50 20.30 -1.87
C GLY A 508 -6.79 20.60 -2.64
N LEU A 509 -6.93 20.03 -3.84
CA LEU A 509 -8.11 20.24 -4.71
C LEU A 509 -9.14 19.10 -4.64
N THR A 510 -8.77 17.97 -4.06
CA THR A 510 -9.62 16.78 -3.93
C THR A 510 -10.70 16.97 -2.85
N LEU A 511 -11.80 16.22 -2.98
CA LEU A 511 -13.06 16.45 -2.24
C LEU A 511 -12.93 16.26 -0.72
N GLU A 512 -11.99 15.45 -0.23
CA GLU A 512 -11.77 15.25 1.21
C GLU A 512 -11.35 16.53 1.94
N TRP A 513 -10.83 17.52 1.19
CA TRP A 513 -10.46 18.82 1.72
C TRP A 513 -11.60 19.86 1.68
N MET A 514 -12.79 19.50 1.17
CA MET A 514 -13.99 20.35 1.14
C MET A 514 -14.88 20.22 2.39
N THR A 515 -14.54 19.29 3.27
CA THR A 515 -15.27 19.03 4.51
C THR A 515 -14.44 19.45 5.72
N THR A 516 -15.06 19.46 6.90
CA THR A 516 -14.42 19.84 8.16
C THR A 516 -13.28 18.89 8.56
N SER A 517 -12.47 19.30 9.55
CA SER A 517 -11.40 18.48 10.12
C SER A 517 -11.63 18.26 11.63
N PRO A 518 -12.12 17.08 12.08
CA PRO A 518 -12.52 15.91 11.27
C PRO A 518 -13.88 16.10 10.57
N PRO A 519 -14.19 15.33 9.50
CA PRO A 519 -15.46 15.42 8.78
C PRO A 519 -16.68 15.05 9.65
N PRO A 520 -17.88 15.59 9.34
CA PRO A 520 -19.12 15.15 9.98
C PRO A 520 -19.50 13.74 9.53
N VAL A 521 -20.47 13.13 10.22
CA VAL A 521 -20.87 11.71 9.98
C VAL A 521 -21.30 11.51 8.53
N GLU A 522 -22.06 12.45 7.96
CA GLU A 522 -22.56 12.48 6.60
C GLU A 522 -21.53 12.87 5.53
N ASN A 523 -20.29 13.16 5.93
CA ASN A 523 -19.18 13.70 5.12
C ASN A 523 -19.40 15.11 4.57
N PHE A 524 -20.47 15.31 3.81
CA PHE A 524 -20.79 16.57 3.15
C PHE A 524 -22.23 16.96 3.47
N GLU A 525 -22.46 18.22 3.85
CA GLU A 525 -23.81 18.73 4.14
C GLU A 525 -24.71 18.72 2.89
N SER A 526 -24.11 18.98 1.73
CA SER A 526 -24.73 18.88 0.40
C SER A 526 -23.84 18.08 -0.54
N ASP A 527 -24.43 17.48 -1.57
CA ASP A 527 -23.67 16.71 -2.55
C ASP A 527 -22.60 17.61 -3.20
N PRO A 528 -21.30 17.23 -3.12
CA PRO A 528 -20.23 18.08 -3.61
C PRO A 528 -20.24 18.14 -5.13
N VAL A 529 -20.06 19.34 -5.69
CA VAL A 529 -19.93 19.55 -7.13
C VAL A 529 -18.47 19.58 -7.51
N LEU A 530 -18.06 18.75 -8.46
CA LEU A 530 -16.69 18.73 -8.97
C LEU A 530 -16.43 19.94 -9.89
N ALA A 531 -15.99 21.06 -9.33
CA ALA A 531 -15.70 22.28 -10.09
C ALA A 531 -14.35 22.24 -10.81
N THR A 532 -13.36 21.56 -10.23
CA THR A 532 -12.01 21.38 -10.81
C THR A 532 -11.58 19.93 -10.68
N GLY A 533 -10.71 19.47 -11.58
CA GLY A 533 -10.12 18.15 -11.50
C GLY A 533 -9.18 18.03 -10.28
N PRO A 534 -8.96 16.80 -9.78
CA PRO A 534 -8.21 16.54 -8.54
C PRO A 534 -6.75 17.03 -8.58
N TYR A 535 -6.21 17.31 -9.77
CA TYR A 535 -4.81 17.69 -9.97
C TYR A 535 -4.63 18.99 -10.76
N ASP A 536 -5.65 19.84 -10.90
CA ASP A 536 -5.57 21.07 -11.73
C ASP A 536 -4.77 22.23 -11.06
N TYR A 537 -3.69 21.89 -10.34
CA TYR A 537 -2.80 22.86 -9.71
C TYR A 537 -2.14 23.78 -10.74
N GLY A 538 -2.13 25.10 -10.50
CA GLY A 538 -1.39 26.04 -11.37
C GLY A 538 -1.95 26.19 -12.79
N MET A 539 -3.15 25.67 -13.06
CA MET A 539 -3.88 25.85 -14.32
C MET A 539 -4.54 27.24 -14.37
N GLY A 540 -3.76 28.30 -14.17
CA GLY A 540 -4.23 29.68 -14.30
C GLY A 540 -4.73 29.97 -15.73
N ASN A 541 -5.85 30.70 -15.84
CA ASN A 541 -6.46 31.22 -17.08
C ASN A 541 -6.96 30.22 -18.14
N ARG A 542 -6.96 28.90 -17.91
CA ARG A 542 -7.72 27.99 -18.80
C ARG A 542 -9.23 28.01 -18.53
N ALA A 543 -9.66 28.50 -17.37
CA ALA A 543 -11.07 28.74 -17.06
C ALA A 543 -11.68 29.90 -17.87
N THR A 544 -10.86 30.80 -18.43
CA THR A 544 -11.34 31.99 -19.19
C THR A 544 -11.44 31.77 -20.70
N GLN A 545 -11.23 30.56 -21.21
CA GLN A 545 -11.42 30.25 -22.64
C GLN A 545 -12.55 29.28 -22.94
N VAL A 546 -13.34 28.90 -21.93
CA VAL A 546 -14.49 28.04 -22.12
C VAL A 546 -15.67 28.71 -21.41
N ASP A 547 -16.35 29.60 -22.13
CA ASP A 547 -17.73 29.99 -21.83
C ASP A 547 -18.61 28.75 -21.96
N VAL A 548 -18.61 27.91 -20.92
CA VAL A 548 -19.65 26.92 -20.69
C VAL A 548 -20.31 27.35 -19.40
N PRO A 549 -21.61 27.73 -19.42
CA PRO A 549 -22.32 28.03 -18.20
C PRO A 549 -22.34 26.74 -17.36
N PHE A 550 -21.68 26.78 -16.20
CA PHE A 550 -21.81 25.74 -15.20
C PHE A 550 -23.22 25.83 -14.61
N SER A 551 -24.03 24.81 -14.91
CA SER A 551 -25.38 24.58 -14.40
C SER A 551 -26.36 25.75 -14.52
N ASP A 552 -27.14 25.78 -15.61
CA ASP A 552 -28.46 26.38 -15.52
C ASP A 552 -29.42 25.32 -14.95
N ALA A 553 -30.07 25.63 -13.83
CA ALA A 553 -30.81 24.70 -12.96
C ALA A 553 -32.11 24.12 -13.57
N ARG A 554 -32.25 24.05 -14.90
CA ARG A 554 -33.50 23.68 -15.58
C ARG A 554 -33.42 22.54 -16.61
N ASP A 555 -32.25 21.95 -16.88
CA ASP A 555 -32.19 20.82 -17.81
C ASP A 555 -31.11 19.77 -17.45
N PRO A 556 -31.50 18.59 -16.94
CA PRO A 556 -30.58 17.50 -16.61
C PRO A 556 -29.87 16.87 -17.81
N ALA A 557 -30.37 17.04 -19.04
CA ALA A 557 -29.82 16.38 -20.24
C ALA A 557 -28.55 17.06 -20.78
N LEU A 558 -28.31 18.32 -20.43
CA LEU A 558 -27.11 19.08 -20.83
C LEU A 558 -25.95 18.96 -19.81
N SER A 559 -26.14 18.21 -18.72
CA SER A 559 -25.13 17.96 -17.68
C SER A 559 -24.06 16.91 -18.05
N ALA A 560 -24.17 16.33 -19.25
CA ALA A 560 -23.13 15.46 -19.78
C ALA A 560 -21.89 16.31 -20.08
N GLY A 561 -20.90 16.23 -19.20
CA GLY A 561 -19.56 16.76 -19.42
C GLY A 561 -18.91 16.26 -20.71
N PRO A 562 -17.61 16.52 -20.93
CA PRO A 562 -16.93 16.55 -22.25
C PRO A 562 -16.89 15.25 -23.09
N SER A 563 -17.70 14.24 -22.78
CA SER A 563 -17.86 12.95 -23.46
C SER A 563 -19.22 12.75 -24.15
N SER A 564 -20.01 13.80 -24.40
CA SER A 564 -21.23 13.69 -25.22
C SER A 564 -20.88 13.37 -26.68
N ALA A 565 -21.58 12.39 -27.27
CA ALA A 565 -21.29 11.77 -28.57
C ALA A 565 -21.56 12.67 -29.82
N LEU A 566 -21.48 13.99 -29.68
CA LEU A 566 -21.83 14.98 -30.73
C LEU A 566 -20.72 15.99 -31.06
N ARG A 567 -19.44 15.68 -30.81
CA ARG A 567 -18.32 16.47 -31.39
C ARG A 567 -17.51 15.64 -32.37
N ALA A 568 -17.44 16.17 -33.59
CA ALA A 568 -16.68 15.67 -34.73
C ALA A 568 -15.18 15.55 -34.45
N GLU A 569 -14.53 14.67 -35.21
CA GLU A 569 -13.10 14.34 -35.17
C GLU A 569 -12.16 15.56 -35.17
N PRO A 570 -10.94 15.42 -34.63
CA PRO A 570 -9.97 16.51 -34.60
C PRO A 570 -9.54 16.91 -36.01
N ASP A 571 -9.57 18.23 -36.27
CA ASP A 571 -9.02 18.85 -37.47
C ASP A 571 -7.49 18.59 -37.55
N PRO A 572 -6.98 18.01 -38.65
CA PRO A 572 -5.54 17.76 -38.85
C PRO A 572 -4.68 19.04 -38.95
N ALA A 573 -5.28 20.24 -39.00
CA ALA A 573 -4.58 21.49 -39.27
C ALA A 573 -3.74 22.08 -38.12
N VAL A 574 -3.67 21.43 -36.95
CA VAL A 574 -2.77 21.87 -35.85
C VAL A 574 -1.61 20.88 -35.68
N ALA A 575 -0.98 20.52 -36.79
CA ALA A 575 0.39 20.03 -36.82
C ALA A 575 1.31 21.23 -37.12
N ALA A 576 2.35 21.39 -36.30
CA ALA A 576 3.38 22.43 -36.31
C ALA A 576 3.54 23.19 -37.66
N HIS A 577 3.36 24.52 -37.64
CA HIS A 577 3.75 25.37 -38.76
C HIS A 577 5.30 25.43 -38.82
N PRO A 578 5.95 25.09 -39.94
CA PRO A 578 7.42 25.02 -40.01
C PRO A 578 8.14 26.39 -40.07
N ASP A 579 7.40 27.49 -40.10
CA ASP A 579 7.94 28.83 -40.42
C ASP A 579 8.42 29.64 -39.20
N ASP A 580 8.22 29.16 -37.96
CA ASP A 580 8.71 29.84 -36.74
C ASP A 580 10.23 29.69 -36.51
N ARG A 581 11.01 29.39 -37.55
CA ARG A 581 12.48 29.31 -37.51
C ARG A 581 13.17 30.17 -38.57
N GLN A 582 12.72 31.38 -38.86
CA GLN A 582 13.57 32.35 -39.58
C GLN A 582 13.30 33.77 -39.11
N GLY A 583 14.34 34.43 -38.60
CA GLY A 583 14.38 35.88 -38.52
C GLY A 583 15.07 36.43 -37.28
N GLU A 584 16.41 36.50 -37.29
CA GLU A 584 17.13 37.68 -36.82
C GLU A 584 18.61 37.60 -37.26
N SER A 585 18.90 38.20 -38.42
CA SER A 585 20.24 38.59 -38.84
C SER A 585 20.22 40.04 -39.33
N HIS A 586 21.07 40.86 -38.70
CA HIS A 586 21.60 42.16 -39.12
C HIS A 586 20.67 43.40 -39.12
N ASN A 587 20.97 44.36 -38.22
CA ASN A 587 21.74 45.55 -38.63
C ASN A 587 22.26 46.42 -37.46
N ARG A 588 23.52 46.85 -37.63
CA ARG A 588 24.39 47.81 -36.89
C ARG A 588 25.14 47.31 -35.66
#